data_AF-A0A356ART8-F1
#
_entry.id   AF-A0A356ART8-F1
#
_cell.length_a   1.000
_cell.length_b   1.000
_cell.length_c   1.000
_cell.angle_alpha   90.00
_cell.angle_beta   90.00
_cell.angle_gamma   90.00
#
_symmetry.space_group_name_H-M   'P 1'
#
loop_
_entity.id
_entity.type
_entity.pdbx_description
1 polymer ?
#
loop_
_entity_poly.entity_id
_entity_poly.type
_entity_poly.pdbx_seq_one_letter_code
_entity_poly.pdbx_strand_id
1 'polypeptide(L)'
;EAATRCPNPECPAQLLRHIIHFTSRDAMDIDGFGPAVIEQLVQAGLMKSPADIYTLPMERVKSMERMGEKSAQNLAGAIERSKENDLYRLVFAL
;
A
#
# COMPACT_ATOMS: atom_id res chain seq x y z
N GLU A 1 -14.09 -14.60 -23.45
CA GLU A 1 -12.68 -14.60 -23.87
C GLU A 1 -11.79 -15.04 -22.71
N ALA A 2 -10.65 -15.66 -23.01
CA ALA A 2 -9.65 -16.01 -22.01
C ALA A 2 -8.63 -14.87 -21.86
N ALA A 3 -8.42 -14.38 -20.65
CA ALA A 3 -7.42 -13.35 -20.38
C ALA A 3 -6.02 -13.97 -20.25
N THR A 4 -5.06 -13.52 -21.05
CA THR A 4 -3.63 -13.84 -20.88
C THR A 4 -3.10 -13.09 -19.67
N ARG A 5 -2.39 -13.77 -18.77
CA ARG A 5 -1.83 -13.19 -17.54
C ARG A 5 -0.32 -13.39 -17.47
N CYS A 6 0.36 -12.47 -16.81
CA CYS A 6 1.78 -12.60 -16.51
C CYS A 6 1.98 -13.63 -15.38
N PRO A 7 2.82 -14.66 -15.56
CA PRO A 7 3.05 -15.68 -14.53
C PRO A 7 4.14 -15.29 -13.53
N ASN A 8 4.87 -14.19 -13.75
CA ASN A 8 5.99 -13.79 -12.89
C ASN A 8 5.47 -13.24 -11.54
N PRO A 9 5.73 -13.91 -10.40
CA PRO A 9 5.29 -13.43 -9.09
C PRO A 9 6.02 -12.15 -8.64
N GLU A 10 7.21 -11.88 -9.18
CA GLU A 10 8.01 -10.69 -8.87
C GLU A 10 7.72 -9.52 -9.84
N CYS A 11 6.64 -9.62 -10.63
CA CYS A 11 6.27 -8.58 -11.58
C CYS A 11 5.97 -7.25 -10.84
N PRO A 12 6.69 -6.15 -11.12
CA PRO A 12 6.45 -4.87 -10.44
C PRO A 12 5.03 -4.33 -10.64
N ALA A 13 4.44 -4.59 -11.81
CA ALA A 13 3.05 -4.20 -12.08
C ALA A 13 2.03 -5.00 -11.25
N GLN A 14 2.31 -6.28 -10.97
CA GLN A 14 1.47 -7.08 -10.07
C GLN A 14 1.61 -6.62 -8.63
N LEU A 15 2.84 -6.36 -8.17
CA LEU A 15 3.10 -5.79 -6.84
C LEU A 15 2.34 -4.47 -6.64
N LEU A 16 2.47 -3.53 -7.59
CA LEU A 16 1.77 -2.26 -7.55
C LEU A 16 0.25 -2.46 -7.47
N ARG A 17 -0.31 -3.37 -8.28
CA ARG A 17 -1.73 -3.69 -8.27
C ARG A 17 -2.19 -4.29 -6.94
N HIS A 18 -1.41 -5.22 -6.38
CA HIS A 18 -1.70 -5.83 -5.08
C HIS A 18 -1.71 -4.80 -3.96
N ILE A 19 -0.74 -3.89 -3.91
CA ILE A 19 -0.71 -2.84 -2.89
C ILE A 19 -1.89 -1.88 -3.05
N ILE A 20 -2.20 -1.45 -4.29
CA ILE A 20 -3.38 -0.60 -4.56
C ILE A 20 -4.68 -1.27 -4.10
N HIS A 21 -4.83 -2.56 -4.38
CA HIS A 21 -6.00 -3.33 -3.95
C HIS A 21 -6.06 -3.43 -2.43
N PHE A 22 -4.94 -3.78 -1.80
CA PHE A 22 -4.86 -3.94 -0.35
C PHE A 22 -5.26 -2.66 0.40
N THR A 23 -4.80 -1.49 -0.05
CA THR A 23 -5.10 -0.21 0.61
C THR A 23 -6.48 0.36 0.23
N SER A 24 -7.21 -0.27 -0.68
CA SER A 24 -8.47 0.26 -1.21
C SER A 24 -9.59 0.32 -0.16
N ARG A 25 -10.60 1.17 -0.44
CA ARG A 25 -11.73 1.44 0.47
C ARG A 25 -12.53 0.20 0.86
N ASP A 26 -12.64 -0.78 -0.03
CA ASP A 26 -13.37 -2.03 0.22
C ASP A 26 -12.48 -3.11 0.87
N ALA A 27 -11.16 -2.88 0.89
CA ALA A 27 -10.14 -3.76 1.47
C ALA A 27 -9.68 -3.23 2.83
N MET A 28 -8.41 -2.90 3.02
CA MET A 28 -7.92 -2.45 4.33
C MET A 28 -8.20 -0.96 4.63
N ASP A 29 -8.82 -0.23 3.69
CA ASP A 29 -9.26 1.17 3.84
C ASP A 29 -8.19 2.10 4.41
N ILE A 30 -7.00 2.08 3.78
CA ILE A 30 -5.85 2.83 4.24
C ILE A 30 -5.72 4.14 3.46
N ASP A 31 -6.42 5.15 3.97
CA ASP A 31 -6.34 6.51 3.45
C ASP A 31 -4.89 7.05 3.44
N GLY A 32 -4.52 7.75 2.36
CA GLY A 32 -3.18 8.31 2.16
C GLY A 32 -2.31 7.51 1.19
N PHE A 33 -2.68 6.26 0.86
CA PHE A 33 -2.06 5.48 -0.20
C PHE A 33 -2.71 5.73 -1.57
N GLY A 34 -2.57 6.96 -2.09
CA GLY A 34 -2.90 7.24 -3.48
C GLY A 34 -1.96 6.48 -4.44
N PRO A 35 -2.38 6.15 -5.68
CA PRO A 35 -1.54 5.41 -6.64
C PRO A 35 -0.14 5.99 -6.84
N ALA A 36 -0.01 7.31 -6.88
CA ALA A 36 1.29 7.99 -7.01
C ALA A 36 2.21 7.78 -5.79
N VAL A 37 1.65 7.75 -4.57
CA VAL A 37 2.42 7.50 -3.34
C VAL A 37 2.91 6.06 -3.31
N ILE A 38 2.03 5.11 -3.65
CA ILE A 38 2.38 3.69 -3.75
C ILE A 38 3.49 3.51 -4.79
N GLU A 39 3.36 4.10 -5.97
CA GLU A 39 4.36 4.01 -7.03
C GLU A 39 5.72 4.54 -6.57
N GLN A 40 5.77 5.72 -5.92
CA GLN A 40 7.01 6.26 -5.37
C GLN A 40 7.65 5.35 -4.32
N LEU A 41 6.86 4.77 -3.42
CA LEU A 41 7.35 3.86 -2.38
C LEU A 41 7.90 2.55 -2.95
N VAL A 42 7.23 1.98 -3.95
CA VAL A 42 7.71 0.78 -4.67
C VAL A 42 8.98 1.10 -5.45
N GLN A 43 9.03 2.22 -6.18
CA GLN A 43 10.22 2.68 -6.90
C GLN A 43 11.41 2.97 -5.97
N ALA A 44 11.15 3.49 -4.78
CA ALA A 44 12.16 3.71 -3.74
C ALA A 44 12.61 2.41 -3.04
N GLY A 45 12.04 1.25 -3.39
CA GLY A 45 12.36 -0.05 -2.80
C GLY A 45 11.89 -0.22 -1.35
N LEU A 46 10.96 0.64 -0.90
CA LEU A 46 10.43 0.62 0.46
C LEU A 46 9.25 -0.35 0.63
N MET A 47 8.69 -0.87 -0.47
CA MET A 47 7.65 -1.89 -0.45
C MET A 47 7.95 -2.99 -1.47
N LYS A 48 7.92 -4.24 -0.99
CA LYS A 48 8.05 -5.49 -1.77
C LYS A 48 6.83 -6.40 -1.59
N SER A 49 5.99 -6.10 -0.61
CA SER A 49 4.75 -6.80 -0.31
C SER A 49 3.77 -5.86 0.41
N PRO A 50 2.47 -6.19 0.47
CA PRO A 50 1.51 -5.44 1.29
C PRO A 50 1.87 -5.40 2.79
N ALA A 51 2.58 -6.42 3.30
CA ALA A 51 2.99 -6.45 4.71
C ALA A 51 3.96 -5.32 5.07
N ASP A 52 4.76 -4.83 4.11
CA ASP A 52 5.72 -3.75 4.33
C ASP A 52 5.05 -2.42 4.70
N ILE A 53 3.75 -2.25 4.39
CA ILE A 53 2.95 -1.09 4.80
C ILE A 53 3.05 -0.87 6.32
N TYR A 54 3.06 -1.97 7.10
CA TYR A 54 3.06 -1.92 8.56
C TYR A 54 4.45 -1.73 9.17
N THR A 55 5.51 -1.75 8.36
CA THR A 55 6.91 -1.56 8.80
C THR A 55 7.59 -0.40 8.07
N LEU A 56 6.84 0.40 7.31
CA LEU A 56 7.34 1.54 6.55
C LEU A 56 8.09 2.54 7.46
N PRO A 57 9.31 2.97 7.09
CA PRO A 57 10.05 3.95 7.85
C PRO A 57 9.43 5.35 7.68
N MET A 58 8.55 5.74 8.61
CA MET A 58 7.77 6.99 8.50
C MET A 58 8.64 8.25 8.37
N GLU A 59 9.85 8.26 8.94
CA GLU A 59 10.81 9.36 8.73
C GLU A 59 11.23 9.51 7.27
N ARG A 60 11.37 8.40 6.54
CA ARG A 60 11.63 8.45 5.09
C ARG A 60 10.40 8.90 4.33
N VAL A 61 9.22 8.41 4.72
CA VAL A 61 7.94 8.80 4.11
C VAL A 61 7.72 10.31 4.21
N LYS A 62 7.98 10.93 5.38
CA LYS A 62 7.93 12.39 5.61
C LYS A 62 8.87 13.20 4.72
N SER A 63 9.96 12.59 4.24
CA SER A 63 10.96 13.25 3.40
C SER A 63 10.63 13.15 1.89
N MET A 64 9.57 12.42 1.52
CA MET A 64 9.21 12.22 0.13
C MET A 64 8.46 13.42 -0.45
N GLU A 65 8.56 13.58 -1.77
CA GLU A 65 7.86 14.64 -2.49
C GLU A 65 6.35 14.54 -2.23
N ARG A 66 5.72 15.66 -1.84
CA ARG A 66 4.28 15.77 -1.54
C ARG A 66 3.81 15.00 -0.30
N MET A 67 4.72 14.42 0.50
CA MET A 67 4.43 13.78 1.79
C MET A 67 4.93 14.65 2.95
N GLY A 68 4.24 15.76 3.21
CA GLY A 68 4.54 16.62 4.35
C GLY A 68 4.26 15.93 5.70
N GLU A 69 4.73 16.54 6.80
CA GLU A 69 4.64 15.97 8.15
C GLU A 69 3.22 15.56 8.55
N LYS A 70 2.23 16.43 8.32
CA LYS A 70 0.82 16.13 8.62
C LYS A 70 0.28 14.97 7.77
N SER A 71 0.65 14.88 6.50
CA SER A 71 0.22 13.79 5.62
C SER A 71 0.80 12.46 6.07
N ALA A 72 2.07 12.44 6.46
CA ALA A 72 2.71 11.24 6.98
C ALA A 72 2.11 10.80 8.33
N GLN A 73 1.78 11.75 9.23
CA GLN A 73 1.07 11.45 10.48
C GLN A 73 -0.33 10.86 10.21
N ASN A 74 -1.08 11.44 9.27
CA ASN A 74 -2.39 10.91 8.88
C ASN A 74 -2.29 9.49 8.32
N LEU A 75 -1.30 9.25 7.45
CA LEU A 75 -1.03 7.93 6.87
C LEU A 75 -0.66 6.91 7.96
N ALA A 76 0.25 7.25 8.88
CA ALA A 76 0.59 6.39 10.00
C ALA A 76 -0.64 6.05 10.85
N GLY A 77 -1.49 7.04 11.13
CA GLY A 77 -2.76 6.81 11.82
C GLY A 77 -3.72 5.90 11.05
N ALA A 78 -3.80 6.02 9.72
CA ALA A 78 -4.61 5.14 8.89
C ALA A 78 -4.10 3.69 8.90
N ILE A 79 -2.77 3.51 8.82
CA ILE A 79 -2.13 2.20 8.90
C ILE A 79 -2.47 1.53 10.24
N GLU A 80 -2.33 2.24 11.36
CA GLU A 80 -2.67 1.70 12.68
C GLU A 80 -4.16 1.34 12.79
N ARG A 81 -5.07 2.20 12.33
CA ARG A 81 -6.52 1.89 12.32
C ARG A 81 -6.85 0.65 11.51
N SER A 82 -6.17 0.44 10.38
CA SER A 82 -6.44 -0.71 9.50
C SER A 82 -6.18 -2.07 10.16
N LYS A 83 -5.36 -2.12 11.22
CA LYS A 83 -5.07 -3.36 11.96
C LYS A 83 -6.28 -3.89 12.73
N GLU A 84 -7.23 -3.01 13.06
CA GLU A 84 -8.46 -3.34 13.78
C GLU A 84 -9.61 -3.77 12.82
N ASN A 85 -9.33 -3.83 11.51
CA ASN A 85 -10.33 -4.26 10.54
C ASN A 85 -10.75 -5.72 10.74
N ASP A 86 -12.02 -6.00 10.46
CA ASP A 86 -12.55 -7.35 10.47
C ASP A 86 -11.80 -8.28 9.49
N LEU A 87 -11.69 -9.55 9.86
CA LEU A 87 -10.99 -10.57 9.08
C LEU A 87 -11.45 -10.64 7.62
N TYR A 88 -12.73 -10.42 7.33
CA TYR A 88 -13.24 -10.49 5.94
C TYR A 88 -12.58 -9.45 5.03
N ARG A 89 -12.19 -8.30 5.57
CA ARG A 89 -11.51 -7.24 4.82
C ARG A 89 -10.09 -7.63 4.48
N LEU A 90 -9.40 -8.25 5.43
CA LEU A 90 -8.07 -8.82 5.20
C LEU A 90 -8.12 -9.91 4.13
N VAL A 91 -9.06 -10.85 4.22
CA VAL A 91 -9.22 -11.91 3.22
C VAL A 91 -9.52 -11.34 1.85
N PHE A 92 -10.32 -10.28 1.76
CA PHE A 92 -10.58 -9.60 0.49
C PHE A 92 -9.34 -8.88 -0.06
N ALA A 93 -8.47 -8.37 0.81
CA ALA A 93 -7.28 -7.61 0.45
C ALA A 93 -6.10 -8.44 -0.09
N LEU A 94 -6.07 -9.75 0.20
CA LEU A 94 -5.02 -10.70 -0.21
C LEU A 94 -5.22 -11.21 -1.63
#